data_AF-A0A7S4VLY2-F1
#
_entry.id   AF-A0A7S4VLY2-F1
#
_cell.length_a   1.000
_cell.length_b   1.000
_cell.length_c   1.000
_cell.angle_alpha   90.00
_cell.angle_beta   90.00
_cell.angle_gamma   90.00
#
_symmetry.space_group_name_H-M   'P 1'
#
loop_
_entity.id
_entity.type
_entity.pdbx_description
1 polymer ?
#
loop_
_entity_poly.entity_id
_entity_poly.type
_entity_poly.pdbx_seq_one_letter_code
_entity_poly.pdbx_strand_id
1 'polypeptide(L)'
;FPDAVARVLKSKGADAGKWLKDSLKMSLPEMRKAAAALGAGEVFFDWDSARSVEGYYRIKGSTDYCIQRAIAFAPYADCIWMETGKPILSQATQFATEVRAAVPHQMLAYNLSPSFNWDA
;
A
#
# COMPACT_ATOMS: atom_id res chain seq x y z
N PHE A 1 -3.14 -1.84 10.86
CA PHE A 1 -3.76 -0.71 11.57
C PHE A 1 -4.85 0.00 10.76
N PRO A 2 -4.63 0.44 9.50
CA PRO A 2 -5.64 1.20 8.75
C PRO A 2 -7.00 0.50 8.65
N ASP A 3 -7.02 -0.80 8.33
CA ASP A 3 -8.25 -1.59 8.25
C ASP A 3 -8.99 -1.70 9.59
N ALA A 4 -8.27 -1.75 10.71
CA ALA A 4 -8.87 -1.80 12.05
C ALA A 4 -9.59 -0.48 12.36
N VAL A 5 -8.94 0.65 12.08
CA VAL A 5 -9.55 1.99 12.21
C VAL A 5 -10.74 2.12 11.25
N ALA A 6 -10.60 1.68 10.00
CA ALA A 6 -11.68 1.73 9.01
C ALA A 6 -12.93 0.98 9.47
N ARG A 7 -12.77 -0.18 10.15
CA ARG A 7 -13.90 -0.91 10.75
C ARG A 7 -14.60 -0.09 11.83
N VAL A 8 -13.85 0.59 12.70
CA VAL A 8 -14.42 1.46 13.75
C VAL A 8 -15.11 2.68 13.16
N LEU A 9 -14.54 3.31 12.13
CA LEU A 9 -15.16 4.45 11.44
C LEU A 9 -16.47 4.02 10.77
N LYS A 10 -16.48 2.88 10.07
CA LYS A 10 -17.67 2.33 9.43
C LYS A 10 -18.77 1.97 10.45
N SER A 11 -18.42 1.40 11.60
CA SER A 11 -19.42 1.12 12.65
C SER A 11 -20.05 2.38 13.25
N LYS A 12 -19.42 3.55 13.04
CA LYS A 12 -19.93 4.87 13.42
C LYS A 12 -20.60 5.62 12.27
N GLY A 13 -20.80 4.96 11.12
CA GLY A 13 -21.44 5.56 9.93
C GLY A 13 -20.54 6.48 9.10
N ALA A 14 -19.23 6.52 9.37
CA ALA A 14 -18.29 7.35 8.61
C ALA A 14 -17.74 6.60 7.37
N ASP A 15 -17.50 7.33 6.28
CA ASP A 15 -16.76 6.81 5.14
C ASP A 15 -15.26 6.69 5.47
N ALA A 16 -14.71 5.48 5.32
CA ALA A 16 -13.31 5.18 5.56
C ALA A 16 -12.43 5.27 4.31
N GLY A 17 -13.00 5.57 3.12
CA GLY A 17 -12.26 5.61 1.86
C GLY A 17 -11.10 6.61 1.87
N LYS A 18 -11.37 7.84 2.33
CA LYS A 18 -10.33 8.87 2.50
C LYS A 18 -9.25 8.44 3.51
N TRP A 19 -9.68 7.88 4.65
CA TRP A 19 -8.77 7.37 5.68
C TRP A 19 -7.79 6.32 5.13
N LEU A 20 -8.30 5.33 4.39
CA LEU A 20 -7.47 4.26 3.84
C LEU A 20 -6.40 4.82 2.89
N LYS A 21 -6.75 5.79 2.04
CA LYS A 21 -5.80 6.44 1.12
C LYS A 21 -4.76 7.28 1.86
N ASP A 22 -5.20 8.13 2.78
CA ASP A 22 -4.31 9.04 3.51
C ASP A 22 -3.33 8.26 4.40
N SER A 23 -3.78 7.15 4.99
CA SER A 23 -2.97 6.32 5.89
C SER A 23 -1.72 5.72 5.24
N LEU A 24 -1.70 5.60 3.90
CA LEU A 24 -0.54 5.07 3.15
C LEU A 24 0.71 5.95 3.29
N LYS A 25 0.55 7.21 3.68
CA LYS A 25 1.63 8.20 3.78
C LYS A 25 1.96 8.57 5.23
N MET A 26 1.48 7.80 6.20
CA MET A 26 1.61 8.09 7.63
C MET A 26 2.40 7.00 8.35
N SER A 27 3.21 7.42 9.32
CA SER A 27 3.75 6.54 10.35
C SER A 27 2.66 6.05 11.31
N LEU A 28 2.94 5.00 12.10
CA LEU A 28 1.98 4.49 13.07
C LEU A 28 1.56 5.53 14.13
N PRO A 29 2.45 6.35 14.72
CA PRO A 29 2.05 7.43 15.61
C PRO A 29 1.13 8.47 14.95
N GLU A 30 1.43 8.89 13.72
CA GLU A 30 0.60 9.82 12.95
C GLU A 30 -0.77 9.23 12.67
N MET A 31 -0.82 7.96 12.24
CA MET A 31 -2.08 7.23 12.05
C MET A 31 -2.89 7.16 13.35
N ARG A 32 -2.28 6.88 14.51
CA ARG A 32 -2.98 6.84 15.79
C ARG A 32 -3.59 8.20 16.13
N LYS A 33 -2.82 9.28 15.97
CA LYS A 33 -3.29 10.66 16.19
C LYS A 33 -4.44 11.03 15.25
N ALA A 34 -4.30 10.74 13.96
CA ALA A 34 -5.32 11.02 12.94
C ALA A 34 -6.60 10.20 13.18
N ALA A 35 -6.48 8.91 13.52
CA ALA A 35 -7.61 8.05 13.85
C ALA A 35 -8.40 8.58 15.06
N ALA A 36 -7.70 9.02 16.11
CA ALA A 36 -8.33 9.63 17.29
C ALA A 36 -9.09 10.91 16.91
N ALA A 37 -8.50 11.78 16.08
CA ALA A 37 -9.15 13.00 15.60
C ALA A 37 -10.38 12.73 14.72
N LEU A 38 -10.40 11.60 14.00
CA LEU A 38 -11.56 11.13 13.24
C LEU A 38 -12.63 10.46 14.11
N GLY A 39 -12.46 10.47 15.43
CA GLY A 39 -13.41 9.88 16.36
C GLY A 39 -13.34 8.35 16.44
N ALA A 40 -12.29 7.71 15.90
CA ALA A 40 -12.11 6.26 16.06
C ALA A 40 -11.74 5.90 17.53
N GLY A 41 -11.20 6.85 18.29
CA GLY A 41 -10.72 6.61 19.65
C GLY A 41 -9.47 5.72 19.67
N GLU A 42 -9.26 5.02 20.77
CA GLU A 42 -8.16 4.07 20.90
C GLU A 42 -8.50 2.75 20.20
N VAL A 43 -7.77 2.46 19.11
CA VAL A 43 -7.90 1.20 18.37
C VAL A 43 -6.80 0.25 18.81
N PHE A 44 -7.19 -0.88 19.41
CA PHE A 44 -6.26 -1.95 19.77
C PHE A 44 -5.57 -2.47 18.51
N PHE A 45 -4.24 -2.45 18.52
CA PHE A 45 -3.40 -2.96 17.45
C PHE A 45 -1.99 -3.22 17.97
N ASP A 46 -1.63 -4.51 17.97
CA ASP A 46 -0.31 -5.01 18.32
C ASP A 46 0.21 -5.89 17.16
N TRP A 47 1.12 -5.33 16.37
CA TRP A 47 1.80 -6.04 15.28
C TRP A 47 3.02 -6.86 15.75
N ASP A 48 3.51 -6.67 16.96
CA ASP A 48 4.65 -7.39 17.52
C ASP A 48 4.25 -8.81 17.92
N SER A 49 3.00 -8.97 18.36
CA SER A 49 2.37 -10.27 18.63
C SER A 49 2.24 -11.16 17.38
N ALA A 50 2.24 -10.57 16.18
CA ALA A 50 2.03 -11.28 14.92
C ALA A 50 3.34 -11.71 14.22
N ARG A 51 4.50 -11.47 14.84
CA ARG A 51 5.81 -11.77 14.25
C ARG A 51 5.98 -13.27 13.98
N SER A 52 6.75 -13.59 12.95
CA SER A 52 7.18 -14.97 12.72
C SER A 52 8.16 -15.44 13.80
N VAL A 53 8.48 -16.74 13.82
CA VAL A 53 9.45 -17.30 14.79
C VAL A 53 10.85 -16.71 14.61
N GLU A 54 11.17 -16.26 13.40
CA GLU A 54 12.41 -15.54 13.05
C GLU A 54 12.36 -14.04 13.41
N GLY A 55 11.20 -13.53 13.81
CA GLY A 55 11.02 -12.13 14.20
C GLY A 55 10.56 -11.19 13.08
N TYR A 56 10.16 -11.69 11.90
CA TYR A 56 9.68 -10.84 10.81
C TYR A 56 8.28 -10.29 11.08
N TYR A 57 8.07 -9.02 10.75
CA TYR A 57 6.74 -8.41 10.75
C TYR A 57 5.89 -8.88 9.58
N ARG A 58 4.59 -9.05 9.83
CA ARG A 58 3.61 -9.31 8.76
C ARG A 58 3.26 -8.01 8.06
N ILE A 59 3.27 -8.05 6.73
CA ILE A 59 2.82 -6.94 5.90
C ILE A 59 1.65 -7.40 5.02
N LYS A 60 0.77 -6.46 4.68
CA LYS A 60 -0.27 -6.66 3.66
C LYS A 60 0.24 -6.04 2.36
N GLY A 61 0.83 -6.85 1.50
CA GLY A 61 1.25 -6.42 0.16
C GLY A 61 0.04 -6.02 -0.69
N SER A 62 0.21 -5.00 -1.53
CA SER A 62 -0.79 -4.52 -2.49
C SER A 62 -0.12 -3.68 -3.58
N THR A 63 -0.84 -3.38 -4.66
CA THR A 63 -0.38 -2.41 -5.66
C THR A 63 -0.11 -1.06 -5.01
N ASP A 64 -0.98 -0.58 -4.12
CA ASP A 64 -0.80 0.70 -3.40
C ASP A 64 0.49 0.71 -2.55
N TYR A 65 0.81 -0.42 -1.90
CA TYR A 65 2.06 -0.59 -1.15
C TYR A 65 3.28 -0.45 -2.06
N CYS A 66 3.23 -1.08 -3.24
CA CYS A 66 4.28 -0.98 -4.24
C CYS A 66 4.39 0.43 -4.84
N ILE A 67 3.27 1.13 -5.06
CA ILE A 67 3.24 2.52 -5.56
C ILE A 67 3.96 3.45 -4.58
N GLN A 68 3.65 3.38 -3.27
CA GLN A 68 4.33 4.24 -2.29
C GLN A 68 5.84 3.96 -2.25
N ARG A 69 6.25 2.69 -2.37
CA ARG A 69 7.66 2.33 -2.47
C ARG A 69 8.31 2.86 -3.73
N ALA A 70 7.66 2.73 -4.88
CA ALA A 70 8.15 3.26 -6.15
C ALA A 70 8.36 4.78 -6.08
N ILE A 71 7.40 5.52 -5.53
CA ILE A 71 7.53 6.97 -5.33
C ILE A 71 8.73 7.30 -4.41
N ALA A 72 8.92 6.54 -3.34
CA ALA A 72 10.05 6.73 -2.44
C ALA A 72 11.41 6.35 -3.07
N PHE A 73 11.42 5.42 -4.02
CA PHE A 73 12.63 4.96 -4.71
C PHE A 73 13.00 5.83 -5.91
N ALA A 74 12.04 6.54 -6.49
CA ALA A 74 12.22 7.37 -7.69
C ALA A 74 13.42 8.35 -7.65
N PRO A 75 13.72 9.04 -6.52
CA PRO A 75 14.89 9.92 -6.46
C PRO A 75 16.25 9.21 -6.58
N TYR A 76 16.26 7.87 -6.54
CA TYR A 76 17.46 7.05 -6.46
C TYR A 76 17.55 5.99 -7.56
N ALA A 77 16.58 5.95 -8.48
CA ALA A 77 16.51 4.93 -9.52
C ALA A 77 15.99 5.51 -10.84
N ASP A 78 16.82 5.41 -11.89
CA ASP A 78 16.44 5.85 -13.25
C ASP A 78 15.18 5.13 -13.75
N CYS A 79 15.05 3.84 -13.41
CA CYS A 79 13.94 3.00 -13.81
C CYS A 79 13.43 2.15 -12.64
N ILE A 80 12.10 2.01 -12.53
CA ILE A 80 11.45 1.24 -11.46
C ILE A 80 10.67 0.08 -12.05
N TRP A 81 10.75 -1.06 -11.36
CA TRP A 81 10.02 -2.27 -11.67
C TRP A 81 9.22 -2.74 -10.43
N MET A 82 7.95 -3.08 -10.63
CA MET A 82 7.12 -3.81 -9.68
C MET A 82 6.90 -5.24 -10.18
N GLU A 83 7.31 -6.23 -9.39
CA GLU A 83 7.01 -7.64 -9.67
C GLU A 83 5.48 -7.90 -9.66
N THR A 84 5.00 -8.76 -10.56
CA THR A 84 3.58 -9.12 -10.66
C THR A 84 3.40 -10.63 -10.61
N GLY A 85 2.37 -11.10 -9.90
CA GLY A 85 2.04 -12.53 -9.85
C GLY A 85 1.34 -13.05 -11.11
N LYS A 86 0.75 -12.16 -11.91
CA LYS A 86 0.02 -12.45 -13.15
C LYS A 86 0.15 -11.27 -14.13
N PRO A 87 0.01 -11.50 -15.45
CA PRO A 87 0.08 -10.43 -16.45
C PRO A 87 -1.24 -9.63 -16.54
N ILE A 88 -1.61 -8.93 -15.46
CA ILE A 88 -2.87 -8.17 -15.37
C ILE A 88 -2.65 -6.73 -15.83
N LEU A 89 -3.17 -6.38 -17.01
CA LEU A 89 -3.01 -5.03 -17.58
C LEU A 89 -3.57 -3.93 -16.68
N SER A 90 -4.74 -4.12 -16.05
CA SER A 90 -5.33 -3.11 -15.17
C SER A 90 -4.45 -2.80 -13.96
N GLN A 91 -3.76 -3.81 -13.41
CA GLN A 91 -2.79 -3.63 -12.33
C GLN A 91 -1.56 -2.84 -12.81
N ALA A 92 -1.03 -3.17 -13.99
CA ALA A 92 0.09 -2.45 -14.58
C ALA A 92 -0.25 -0.98 -14.87
N THR A 93 -1.46 -0.73 -15.41
CA THR A 93 -1.98 0.61 -15.67
C THR A 93 -2.13 1.41 -14.38
N GLN A 94 -2.68 0.81 -13.31
CA GLN A 94 -2.79 1.46 -12.01
C GLN A 94 -1.41 1.89 -11.49
N PHE A 95 -0.45 0.95 -11.45
CA PHE A 95 0.91 1.23 -10.98
C PHE A 95 1.56 2.36 -11.78
N ALA A 96 1.54 2.27 -13.11
CA ALA A 96 2.16 3.27 -13.97
C ALA A 96 1.52 4.65 -13.83
N THR A 97 0.19 4.70 -13.76
CA THR A 97 -0.56 5.96 -13.67
C THR A 97 -0.29 6.66 -12.35
N GLU A 98 -0.38 5.94 -11.23
CA GLU A 98 -0.22 6.55 -9.90
C GLU A 98 1.23 6.93 -9.58
N VAL A 99 2.22 6.13 -10.04
CA VAL A 99 3.63 6.52 -9.91
C VAL A 99 3.92 7.77 -10.74
N ARG A 100 3.48 7.83 -12.01
CA ARG A 100 3.72 8.99 -12.86
C ARG A 100 2.90 10.22 -12.45
N ALA A 101 1.77 10.05 -11.75
CA ALA A 101 1.06 11.18 -11.15
C ALA A 101 1.91 11.89 -10.09
N ALA A 102 2.74 11.15 -9.35
CA ALA A 102 3.66 11.71 -8.35
C ALA A 102 5.03 12.09 -8.95
N VAL A 103 5.53 11.30 -9.90
CA VAL A 103 6.86 11.47 -10.53
C VAL A 103 6.71 11.34 -12.06
N PRO A 104 6.33 12.41 -12.77
CA PRO A 104 5.92 12.33 -14.18
C PRO A 104 6.97 11.76 -15.14
N HIS A 105 8.26 11.95 -14.85
CA HIS A 105 9.36 11.52 -15.70
C HIS A 105 9.85 10.08 -15.41
N GLN A 106 9.29 9.39 -14.42
CA GLN A 106 9.80 8.09 -13.98
C GLN A 106 9.70 7.05 -15.10
N MET A 107 10.86 6.50 -15.50
CA MET A 107 10.90 5.32 -16.38
C MET A 107 10.44 4.08 -15.60
N LEU A 108 9.69 3.22 -16.27
CA LEU A 108 9.13 2.00 -15.69
C LEU A 108 9.54 0.80 -16.54
N ALA A 109 9.83 -0.31 -15.89
CA ALA A 109 10.11 -1.59 -16.51
C ALA A 109 9.05 -2.63 -16.12
N TYR A 110 8.79 -3.58 -17.02
CA TYR A 110 7.81 -4.65 -16.81
C TYR A 110 8.40 -6.00 -17.20
N ASN A 111 8.26 -6.98 -16.32
CA ASN A 111 8.69 -8.35 -16.57
C ASN A 111 7.58 -9.14 -17.29
N LEU A 112 7.84 -9.56 -18.53
CA LEU A 112 7.03 -10.55 -19.23
C LEU A 112 7.46 -11.95 -18.78
N SER A 113 7.07 -12.29 -17.56
CA SER A 113 7.63 -13.46 -16.88
C SER A 113 7.33 -14.76 -17.64
N PRO A 114 8.33 -15.63 -17.87
CA PRO A 114 8.10 -16.98 -18.38
C PRO A 114 7.40 -17.88 -17.35
N SER A 115 7.26 -17.45 -16.10
CA SER A 115 6.49 -18.19 -15.08
C SER A 115 4.97 -18.03 -15.22
N PHE A 116 4.49 -17.14 -16.08
CA PHE A 116 3.07 -17.01 -16.36
C PHE A 116 2.61 -18.12 -17.30
N ASN A 117 1.46 -18.71 -17.00
CA ASN A 117 0.75 -19.53 -17.99
C ASN A 117 -0.01 -18.58 -18.93
N TRP A 118 0.60 -18.27 -20.08
CA TRP A 118 0.08 -17.27 -21.02
C TRP A 118 -1.16 -17.73 -21.81
N ASP A 119 -1.36 -19.05 -21.94
CA ASP A 119 -2.47 -19.62 -22.71
C ASP A 119 -3.73 -19.91 -21.86
N ALA A 120 -3.68 -19.61 -20.55
CA ALA A 120 -4.75 -19.92 -19.59
C ALA A 120 -6.00 -19.02 -19.70
#